data_AF-A0A3B9Z6A0-F1
#
_entry.id   AF-A0A3B9Z6A0-F1
#
_cell.length_a   1.000
_cell.length_b   1.000
_cell.length_c   1.000
_cell.angle_alpha   90.00
_cell.angle_beta   90.00
_cell.angle_gamma   90.00
#
_symmetry.space_group_name_H-M   'P 1'
#
loop_
_entity.id
_entity.type
_entity.pdbx_description
1 polymer ?
#
loop_
_entity_poly.entity_id
_entity_poly.type
_entity_poly.pdbx_seq_one_letter_code
_entity_poly.pdbx_strand_id
1 'polypeptide(L)' 'AKDGKVLSIDEDFATKILSEEAVTAICDMKMGEAEATAWGCDLTYDYVKINGDYRS' A
#
# COMPACT_ATOMS: atom_id res chain seq x y z
N ALA A 1 -2.80 12.67 -0.57
CA ALA A 1 -1.83 13.74 -0.24
C ALA A 1 -1.69 14.68 -1.44
N LYS A 2 -1.38 15.95 -1.25
CA LYS A 2 -1.05 16.89 -2.35
C LYS A 2 0.26 17.59 -2.01
N ASP A 3 1.26 17.52 -2.90
CA ASP A 3 2.58 18.15 -2.72
C ASP A 3 3.26 17.79 -1.38
N GLY A 4 3.20 16.50 -1.00
CA GLY A 4 3.77 16.01 0.26
C GLY A 4 2.98 16.38 1.52
N LYS A 5 1.83 17.07 1.39
CA LYS A 5 0.94 17.38 2.51
C LYS A 5 -0.17 16.34 2.64
N VAL A 6 -0.40 15.90 3.88
CA VAL A 6 -1.55 15.06 4.23
C VAL A 6 -2.84 15.80 3.88
N LEU A 7 -3.74 15.11 3.19
CA LEU A 7 -5.12 15.59 3.01
C LEU A 7 -5.94 15.05 4.19
N SER A 8 -7.00 15.77 4.59
CA SER A 8 -7.97 15.22 5.54
C SER A 8 -8.53 13.92 4.97
N ILE A 9 -8.20 12.81 5.61
CA ILE A 9 -8.65 11.48 5.22
C ILE A 9 -9.98 11.23 5.90
N ASP A 10 -10.97 10.84 5.10
CA ASP A 10 -12.17 10.17 5.56
C ASP A 10 -11.82 8.69 5.77
N GLU A 11 -11.77 8.25 7.03
CA GLU A 11 -11.39 6.89 7.38
C GLU A 11 -12.39 5.84 6.87
N ASP A 12 -13.67 6.17 6.76
CA ASP A 12 -14.67 5.25 6.22
C ASP A 12 -14.43 5.01 4.72
N PHE A 13 -14.12 6.08 4.00
CA PHE A 13 -13.75 5.99 2.59
C PHE A 13 -12.44 5.24 2.37
N ALA A 14 -11.43 5.50 3.20
CA ALA A 14 -10.15 4.78 3.13
C ALA A 14 -10.33 3.28 3.42
N THR A 15 -11.12 2.93 4.43
CA THR A 15 -11.44 1.55 4.78
C THR A 15 -12.14 0.83 3.63
N LYS A 16 -13.08 1.51 2.96
CA LYS A 16 -13.76 0.95 1.78
C LYS A 16 -12.78 0.58 0.67
N ILE A 17 -11.86 1.48 0.31
CA ILE A 17 -10.86 1.24 -0.74
C ILE A 17 -9.91 0.10 -0.34
N LEU A 18 -9.46 0.08 0.92
CA LEU A 18 -8.51 -0.93 1.40
C LEU A 18 -9.15 -2.32 1.62
N SER A 19 -10.47 -2.40 1.61
CA SER A 19 -11.21 -3.68 1.72
C SER A 19 -11.43 -4.36 0.36
N GLU A 20 -11.03 -3.72 -0.75
CA GLU A 20 -11.11 -4.32 -2.09
C GLU A 20 -10.03 -5.39 -2.29
N GLU A 21 -10.27 -6.31 -3.22
CA GLU A 21 -9.35 -7.42 -3.51
C GLU A 21 -7.98 -6.94 -4.04
N ALA A 22 -7.96 -5.81 -4.75
CA ALA A 22 -6.75 -5.21 -5.28
C ALA A 22 -6.69 -3.72 -4.91
N VAL A 23 -5.61 -3.31 -4.24
CA VAL A 23 -5.36 -1.92 -3.86
C VAL A 23 -4.34 -1.31 -4.81
N THR A 24 -4.67 -0.16 -5.39
CA THR A 24 -3.76 0.60 -6.26
C THR A 24 -3.22 1.83 -5.54
N ALA A 25 -1.89 1.93 -5.45
CA ALA A 25 -1.20 3.11 -4.93
C ALA A 25 -0.52 3.87 -6.07
N ILE A 26 -0.86 5.15 -6.23
CA ILE A 26 -0.26 6.05 -7.23
C ILE A 26 0.66 7.05 -6.51
N CYS A 27 1.93 7.08 -6.92
CA CYS A 27 2.92 8.03 -6.41
C CYS A 27 3.45 8.88 -7.56
N ASP A 28 3.25 10.20 -7.46
CA ASP A 28 3.82 11.18 -8.38
C ASP A 28 5.00 11.90 -7.69
N MET A 29 6.21 11.64 -8.17
CA MET A 29 7.44 12.23 -7.63
C MET A 29 7.74 13.63 -8.19
N LYS A 30 7.06 14.09 -9.26
CA LYS A 30 7.25 15.40 -9.89
C LYS A 30 8.69 15.72 -10.32
N MET A 31 9.47 14.69 -10.64
CA MET A 31 10.90 14.79 -11.00
C MET A 31 11.19 14.27 -12.42
N GLY A 32 10.24 14.47 -13.36
CA GLY A 32 10.37 14.08 -14.76
C GLY A 32 9.15 13.30 -15.27
N GLU A 33 9.34 12.57 -16.37
CA GLU A 33 8.29 11.85 -17.09
C GLU A 33 8.46 10.31 -17.03
N ALA A 34 9.46 9.82 -16.30
CA ALA A 34 9.68 8.39 -16.15
C ALA A 34 8.57 7.75 -15.31
N GLU A 35 8.09 6.59 -15.75
CA GLU A 35 7.07 5.79 -15.08
C GLU A 35 7.55 4.36 -14.81
N ALA A 36 7.05 3.76 -13.73
CA ALA A 36 7.28 2.36 -13.38
C ALA A 36 6.06 1.79 -12.66
N THR A 37 5.80 0.50 -12.86
CA THR A 37 4.73 -0.24 -12.18
C THR A 37 5.32 -1.44 -11.47
N ALA A 38 4.87 -1.67 -10.23
CA ALA A 38 5.24 -2.80 -9.42
C ALA A 38 3.99 -3.47 -8.85
N TRP A 39 4.06 -4.77 -8.61
CA TRP A 39 3.00 -5.58 -8.02
C TRP A 39 3.51 -6.22 -6.75
N GLY A 40 2.63 -6.34 -5.77
CA GLY A 40 2.91 -6.99 -4.50
C GLY A 40 1.62 -7.48 -3.87
N CYS A 41 1.73 -7.99 -2.65
CA CYS A 41 0.60 -8.37 -1.81
C CYS A 41 0.77 -7.77 -0.42
N ASP A 42 -0.28 -7.88 0.39
CA ASP A 42 -0.26 -7.47 1.77
C ASP A 42 0.63 -8.39 2.62
N LEU A 43 1.07 -7.86 3.76
CA LEU A 43 1.84 -8.60 4.75
C LEU A 43 0.91 -9.11 5.84
N THR A 44 0.52 -10.39 5.74
CA THR A 44 -0.42 -11.01 6.68
C THR A 44 0.27 -11.65 7.88
N TYR A 45 -0.51 -11.88 8.95
CA TYR A 45 -0.05 -12.67 10.10
C TYR A 45 0.37 -14.08 9.70
N ASP A 46 -0.36 -14.71 8.78
CA ASP A 46 -0.06 -16.06 8.30
C ASP A 46 1.28 -16.12 7.55
N TYR A 47 1.62 -15.08 6.79
CA TYR A 47 2.95 -14.97 6.18
C TYR A 47 4.05 -14.99 7.25
N VAL A 48 3.88 -14.24 8.33
CA VAL A 48 4.83 -14.19 9.46
C VAL A 48 4.88 -15.54 10.17
N LYS A 49 3.74 -16.19 10.40
CA LYS A 49 3.67 -17.50 11.07
C LYS A 49 4.38 -18.60 10.27
N ILE A 50 4.16 -18.66 8.95
CA ILE A 50 4.79 -19.68 8.08
C ILE A 50 6.31 -19.51 8.03
N ASN A 51 6.79 -18.26 7.97
CA ASN A 51 8.22 -17.97 7.79
C ASN A 51 8.97 -17.73 9.10
N GLY A 52 8.27 -17.46 10.20
CA GLY A 52 8.85 -17.14 11.51
C GLY A 52 9.34 -18.35 12.27
N ASP A 53 8.77 -19.54 12.03
CA ASP A 53 9.12 -20.78 12.73
C ASP A 53 10.38 -21.47 12.19
N TYR A 54 11.10 -20.80 11.28
CA TYR A 54 12.29 -21.36 10.62
C TYR A 54 13.53 -21.47 11.54
N ARG A 55 13.46 -20.93 12.77
CA ARG A 55 14.57 -20.93 13.75
C ARG A 55 14.10 -21.09 15.21
N SER A 56 13.11 -21.93 15.46
CA SER A 56 12.80 -22.41 16.82
C SER A 56 13.73 -23.57 17.21
#